data_AF-A0A5N3S1L2-F1
#
_entry.id   AF-A0A5N3S1L2-F1
#
_cell.length_a   1.000
_cell.length_b   1.000
_cell.length_c   1.000
_cell.angle_alpha   90.00
_cell.angle_beta   90.00
_cell.angle_gamma   90.00
#
_symmetry.space_group_name_H-M   'P 1'
#
loop_
_entity.id
_entity.type
_entity.pdbx_description
1 polymer ?
#
loop_
_entity_poly.entity_id
_entity_poly.type
_entity_poly.pdbx_seq_one_letter_code
_entity_poly.pdbx_strand_id
1 'polypeptide(L)'
;MSEFESAQRLIRQSIQRCFGRPIVVMRPQGQPIEVIGYIRRHEKGVNQVQLLATDAELPESCTLLYRDARYRLVFDAAAKSPHATSQLMREYVMVLDTQGAKHEWSEF
;
A
#
# COMPACT_ATOMS: atom_id res chain seq x y z
N MET A 1 25.63 3.90 8.41
CA MET A 1 24.72 4.27 7.31
C MET A 1 25.57 4.53 6.09
N SER A 2 25.28 3.88 4.97
CA SER A 2 25.99 4.13 3.71
C SER A 2 25.48 5.40 3.01
N GLU A 3 26.27 5.95 2.08
CA GLU A 3 25.84 7.08 1.24
C GLU A 3 24.59 6.72 0.42
N PHE A 4 24.51 5.46 -0.03
CA PHE A 4 23.37 4.93 -0.75
C PHE A 4 22.09 4.93 0.10
N GLU A 5 22.15 4.44 1.35
CA GLU A 5 21.01 4.49 2.29
C GLU A 5 20.56 5.93 2.55
N SER A 6 21.52 6.85 2.65
CA SER A 6 21.24 8.27 2.86
C SER A 6 20.52 8.89 1.65
N ALA A 7 20.99 8.61 0.44
CA ALA A 7 20.36 9.04 -0.80
C ALA A 7 18.95 8.44 -0.97
N GLN A 8 18.79 7.14 -0.70
CA GLN A 8 17.49 6.47 -0.76
C GLN A 8 16.48 7.12 0.20
N ARG A 9 16.90 7.41 1.44
CA ARG A 9 16.06 8.09 2.43
C ARG A 9 15.65 9.49 1.98
N LEU A 10 16.57 10.28 1.42
CA LEU A 10 16.28 11.62 0.91
C LEU A 10 15.24 11.59 -0.22
N ILE A 11 15.34 10.61 -1.12
CA ILE A 11 14.38 10.42 -2.20
C ILE A 11 12.99 10.07 -1.65
N ARG A 12 12.91 9.11 -0.71
CA ARG A 12 11.64 8.75 -0.05
C ARG A 12 10.98 9.92 0.64
N GLN A 13 11.76 10.70 1.40
CA GLN A 13 11.27 11.92 2.06
C GLN A 13 10.77 12.96 1.06
N SER A 14 11.45 13.12 -0.07
CA SER A 14 11.02 14.03 -1.14
C SER A 14 9.69 13.59 -1.75
N ILE A 15 9.54 12.30 -2.04
CA ILE A 15 8.28 11.71 -2.54
C ILE A 15 7.14 11.94 -1.53
N GLN A 16 7.37 11.64 -0.24
CA GLN A 16 6.36 11.85 0.80
C GLN A 16 5.98 13.32 0.97
N ARG A 17 6.92 14.26 0.84
CA ARG A 17 6.61 15.70 0.91
C ARG A 17 5.76 16.16 -0.27
N CYS A 18 6.03 15.67 -1.47
CA CYS A 18 5.31 16.09 -2.68
C CYS A 18 3.92 15.46 -2.78
N PHE A 19 3.84 14.13 -2.60
CA PHE A 19 2.64 13.35 -2.88
C PHE A 19 1.94 12.83 -1.64
N GLY A 20 2.68 12.68 -0.54
CA GLY A 20 2.16 12.12 0.70
C GLY A 20 1.06 12.99 1.30
N ARG A 21 0.02 12.31 1.77
CA ARG A 21 -1.07 12.86 2.56
C ARG A 21 -1.26 11.97 3.79
N PRO A 22 -1.78 12.54 4.90
CA PRO A 22 -2.25 11.74 6.02
C PRO A 22 -3.35 10.77 5.55
N ILE A 23 -3.15 9.48 5.82
CA ILE A 23 -4.09 8.41 5.52
C ILE A 23 -4.30 7.62 6.79
N VAL A 24 -5.56 7.48 7.19
CA VAL A 24 -5.95 6.67 8.35
C VAL A 24 -6.15 5.23 7.90
N VAL A 25 -5.37 4.32 8.45
CA VAL A 25 -5.57 2.87 8.29
C VAL A 25 -5.99 2.28 9.63
N MET A 26 -6.87 1.29 9.59
CA MET A 26 -7.38 0.59 10.75
C MET A 26 -6.58 -0.69 10.94
N ARG A 27 -5.96 -0.85 12.11
CA ARG A 27 -5.34 -2.11 12.51
C ARG A 27 -6.40 -3.22 12.65
N PRO A 28 -6.01 -4.51 12.61
CA PRO A 28 -6.92 -5.62 12.83
C PRO A 28 -7.70 -5.53 14.16
N GLN A 29 -7.10 -4.92 15.19
CA GLN A 29 -7.72 -4.73 16.50
C GLN A 29 -8.74 -3.55 16.53
N GLY A 30 -8.98 -2.90 15.39
CA GLY A 30 -9.87 -1.74 15.29
C GLY A 30 -9.23 -0.41 15.72
N GLN A 31 -7.93 -0.39 16.02
CA GLN A 31 -7.23 0.85 16.36
C GLN A 31 -6.84 1.62 15.08
N PRO A 32 -7.20 2.90 14.94
CA PRO A 32 -6.73 3.73 13.84
C PRO A 32 -5.26 4.08 14.02
N ILE A 33 -4.50 4.07 12.92
CA ILE A 33 -3.18 4.67 12.82
C ILE A 33 -3.13 5.58 11.60
N GLU A 34 -2.46 6.72 11.76
CA GLU A 34 -2.20 7.64 10.66
C GLU A 34 -0.85 7.33 10.03
N VAL A 35 -0.81 7.28 8.70
CA VAL A 35 0.42 7.14 7.93
C VAL A 35 0.49 8.17 6.81
N ILE A 36 1.71 8.57 6.44
CA ILE A 36 1.93 9.43 5.27
C ILE A 36 2.08 8.55 4.04
N GLY A 37 1.13 8.67 3.11
CA GLY A 37 1.14 7.90 1.87
C GLY A 37 0.31 8.54 0.78
N TYR A 38 0.22 7.88 -0.37
CA TYR A 38 -0.63 8.30 -1.47
C TYR A 38 -1.21 7.08 -2.18
N ILE A 39 -2.40 7.25 -2.74
CA ILE A 39 -3.09 6.19 -3.48
C ILE A 39 -2.85 6.42 -4.96
N ARG A 40 -2.37 5.39 -5.66
CA ARG A 40 -2.18 5.41 -7.10
C ARG A 40 -2.87 4.22 -7.77
N ARG A 41 -3.28 4.42 -9.02
CA ARG A 41 -3.73 3.31 -9.87
C ARG A 41 -2.51 2.64 -10.48
N HIS A 42 -2.56 1.32 -10.62
CA HIS A 42 -1.53 0.55 -11.28
C HIS A 42 -2.17 -0.53 -12.16
N GLU A 43 -1.66 -0.67 -13.37
CA GLU A 43 -2.06 -1.72 -14.29
C GLU A 43 -1.24 -2.98 -14.01
N LYS A 44 -1.93 -4.06 -13.67
CA LYS A 44 -1.36 -5.40 -13.51
C LYS A 44 -2.01 -6.31 -14.55
N GLY A 45 -1.39 -6.39 -15.73
CA GLY A 45 -1.96 -7.07 -16.90
C GLY A 45 -3.21 -6.33 -17.41
N VAL A 46 -4.34 -7.03 -17.47
CA VAL A 46 -5.64 -6.48 -17.92
C VAL A 46 -6.39 -5.75 -16.79
N ASN A 47 -5.94 -5.91 -15.54
CA ASN A 47 -6.63 -5.39 -14.36
C ASN A 47 -6.01 -4.08 -13.88
N GLN A 48 -6.85 -3.11 -13.50
CA GLN A 48 -6.44 -1.92 -12.76
C GLN A 48 -6.61 -2.15 -11.26
N VAL A 49 -5.50 -2.10 -10.52
CA VAL A 49 -5.49 -2.17 -9.05
C VAL A 49 -5.20 -0.80 -8.46
N GLN A 50 -5.63 -0.59 -7.21
CA GLN A 50 -5.25 0.58 -6.42
C GLN A 50 -4.16 0.18 -5.42
N LEU A 51 -3.13 1.00 -5.31
CA LEU A 51 -2.00 0.80 -4.41
C LEU A 51 -1.92 1.97 -3.44
N LEU A 52 -1.76 1.66 -2.16
CA LEU A 52 -1.28 2.61 -1.15
C LEU A 52 0.25 2.55 -1.14
N ALA A 53 0.90 3.64 -1.53
CA ALA A 53 2.34 3.81 -1.42
C ALA A 53 2.69 4.60 -0.16
N THR A 54 3.54 4.05 0.71
CA THR A 54 3.99 4.67 1.96
C THR A 54 5.41 4.21 2.33
N ASP A 55 6.12 4.96 3.16
CA ASP A 55 7.40 4.51 3.75
C ASP A 55 7.15 3.77 5.09
N ALA A 56 5.93 3.86 5.62
CA ALA A 56 5.55 3.19 6.86
C ALA A 56 5.39 1.68 6.64
N GLU A 57 5.88 0.91 7.60
CA GLU A 57 5.56 -0.52 7.66
C GLU A 57 4.22 -0.70 8.36
N LEU A 58 3.25 -1.24 7.63
CA LEU A 58 1.92 -1.52 8.14
C LEU A 58 1.84 -2.96 8.67
N PRO A 59 1.17 -3.18 9.83
CA PRO A 59 0.81 -4.51 10.26
C PRO A 59 -0.01 -5.25 9.19
N GLU A 60 0.09 -6.58 9.18
CA GLU A 60 -0.74 -7.41 8.32
C GLU A 60 -2.23 -7.17 8.57
N SER A 61 -3.05 -7.34 7.53
CA SER A 61 -4.51 -7.22 7.60
C SER A 61 -5.03 -5.84 8.05
N CYS A 62 -4.24 -4.78 7.90
CA CYS A 62 -4.77 -3.43 8.02
C CYS A 62 -5.87 -3.17 6.98
N THR A 63 -6.85 -2.34 7.34
CA THR A 63 -7.91 -1.91 6.42
C THR A 63 -7.89 -0.40 6.22
N LEU A 64 -8.38 0.07 5.07
CA LEU A 64 -8.46 1.47 4.70
C LEU A 64 -9.86 1.76 4.17
N LEU A 65 -10.51 2.82 4.65
CA LEU A 65 -11.72 3.35 4.05
C LEU A 65 -11.32 4.34 2.94
N TYR A 66 -11.73 4.07 1.71
CA TYR A 66 -11.45 4.95 0.58
C TYR A 66 -12.65 4.98 -0.38
N ARG A 67 -13.14 6.18 -0.71
CA ARG A 67 -14.32 6.37 -1.59
C ARG A 67 -15.52 5.49 -1.16
N ASP A 68 -15.84 5.54 0.13
CA ASP A 68 -16.97 4.82 0.75
C ASP A 68 -16.87 3.28 0.73
N ALA A 69 -15.73 2.73 0.33
CA ALA A 69 -15.46 1.30 0.33
C ALA A 69 -14.32 0.95 1.27
N ARG A 70 -14.46 -0.18 1.97
CA ARG A 70 -13.42 -0.72 2.84
C ARG A 70 -12.50 -1.62 2.02
N TYR A 71 -11.20 -1.40 2.15
CA TYR A 71 -10.18 -2.20 1.49
C TYR A 71 -9.26 -2.84 2.53
N ARG A 72 -8.87 -4.09 2.31
CA ARG A 72 -7.74 -4.72 2.97
C ARG A 72 -6.45 -4.34 2.27
N LEU A 73 -5.42 -4.04 3.05
CA LEU A 73 -4.10 -3.70 2.57
C LEU A 73 -3.23 -4.95 2.57
N VAL A 74 -2.90 -5.44 1.38
CA VAL A 74 -2.00 -6.58 1.19
C VAL A 74 -0.65 -6.04 0.76
N PHE A 75 0.40 -6.34 1.52
CA PHE A 75 1.75 -5.90 1.16
C PHE A 75 2.12 -6.49 -0.20
N ASP A 76 2.39 -5.62 -1.17
CA ASP A 76 2.97 -6.01 -2.44
C ASP A 76 4.46 -6.23 -2.19
N ALA A 77 4.78 -7.39 -1.60
CA ALA A 77 6.15 -7.81 -1.45
C ALA A 77 6.74 -7.82 -2.85
N ALA A 78 7.77 -7.00 -3.07
CA ALA A 78 8.53 -6.95 -4.30
C ALA A 78 9.10 -8.35 -4.62
N ALA A 79 8.27 -9.19 -5.21
CA ALA A 79 8.63 -10.50 -5.71
C ALA A 79 9.36 -10.21 -7.01
N LYS A 80 10.68 -10.05 -6.93
CA LYS A 80 11.70 -10.30 -7.98
C LYS A 80 11.15 -10.36 -9.41
N SER A 81 10.45 -9.32 -9.82
CA SER A 81 9.79 -9.23 -11.11
C SER A 81 10.36 -7.98 -11.74
N PRO A 82 10.81 -8.03 -13.00
CA PRO A 82 11.22 -6.84 -13.73
C PRO A 82 10.09 -5.80 -13.87
N HIS A 83 8.86 -6.13 -13.45
CA HIS A 83 7.69 -5.27 -13.42
C HIS A 83 7.29 -4.82 -11.99
N ALA A 84 8.12 -5.06 -10.98
CA ALA A 84 7.86 -4.58 -9.62
C ALA A 84 7.72 -3.04 -9.60
N THR A 85 6.69 -2.55 -8.93
CA THR A 85 6.15 -1.23 -9.24
C THR A 85 6.81 -0.07 -8.49
N SER A 86 7.54 -0.33 -7.39
CA SER A 86 8.43 0.64 -6.76
C SER A 86 9.55 -0.04 -5.97
N GLN A 87 10.80 0.36 -6.22
CA GLN A 87 11.97 -0.04 -5.40
C GLN A 87 12.25 0.95 -4.26
N LEU A 88 11.43 2.00 -4.14
CA LEU A 88 11.67 3.13 -3.25
C LEU A 88 10.63 3.21 -2.13
N MET A 89 9.36 2.95 -2.41
CA MET A 89 8.27 3.01 -1.42
C MET A 89 7.73 1.62 -1.17
N ARG A 90 7.18 1.39 0.04
CA ARG A 90 6.39 0.19 0.30
C ARG A 90 5.03 0.36 -0.34
N GLU A 91 4.52 -0.69 -0.95
CA GLU A 91 3.27 -0.65 -1.68
C GLU A 91 2.33 -1.70 -1.12
N TYR A 92 1.07 -1.32 -0.94
CA TYR A 92 0.02 -2.18 -0.43
C TYR A 92 -1.13 -2.19 -1.42
N VAL A 93 -1.45 -3.35 -1.97
CA VAL A 93 -2.61 -3.55 -2.83
C VAL A 93 -3.88 -3.37 -2.00
N MET A 94 -4.77 -2.51 -2.48
CA MET A 94 -6.09 -2.29 -1.91
C MET A 94 -7.08 -3.32 -2.48
N VAL A 95 -7.38 -4.35 -1.70
CA VAL A 95 -8.33 -5.41 -2.05
C VAL A 95 -9.67 -5.10 -1.38
N LEU A 96 -10.77 -5.06 -2.13
CA LEU A 96 -12.08 -4.74 -1.57
C LEU A 96 -12.44 -5.76 -0.47
N ASP A 97 -12.77 -5.26 0.72
CA ASP A 97 -13.15 -6.10 1.87
C ASP A 97 -14.64 -6.43 1.78
N THR A 98 -14.98 -7.42 0.97
CA THR A 98 -16.34 -7.91 0.75
C THR A 98 -16.79 -8.83 1.89
N GLN A 99 -16.83 -8.33 3.13
CA GLN A 99 -17.47 -9.06 4.22
C GLN A 99 -18.99 -9.13 3.97
N GLY A 100 -19.40 -10.18 3.25
CA GLY A 100 -20.76 -10.45 2.79
C GLY A 100 -20.83 -11.52 1.70
N ALA A 101 -19.76 -11.74 0.93
CA ALA A 101 -19.67 -12.86 0.00
C ALA A 101 -18.98 -14.05 0.68
N LYS A 102 -19.76 -15.02 1.14
CA LYS A 102 -19.26 -16.39 1.30
C LYS A 102 -18.65 -16.83 -0.04
N HIS A 103 -17.56 -17.57 0.06
CA HIS A 103 -16.87 -18.35 -0.97
C HIS A 103 -15.63 -17.73 -1.64
N GLU A 104 -14.54 -18.45 -1.37
CA GLU A 104 -13.51 -18.85 -2.32
C GLU A 104 -12.53 -17.76 -2.75
N TRP A 105 -11.43 -17.72 -2.00
CA TRP A 105 -10.13 -17.36 -2.53
C TRP A 105 -9.87 -18.21 -3.77
N SER A 106 -10.10 -17.64 -4.94
CA SER A 106 -9.60 -18.20 -6.18
C SER A 106 -8.19 -17.65 -6.38
N GLU A 107 -7.20 -18.52 -6.28
CA GLU A 107 -5.81 -18.23 -6.65
C GLU A 107 -5.75 -17.83 -8.12
N PHE A 108 -5.71 -16.51 -8.41
CA PHE A 108 -5.32 -15.96 -9.71
C PHE A 108 -4.58 -14.63 -9.53
#